data_AF-A0A261QJT3-F1
#
_entry.id   AF-A0A261QJT3-F1
#
_cell.length_a   1.000
_cell.length_b   1.000
_cell.length_c   1.000
_cell.angle_alpha   90.00
_cell.angle_beta   90.00
_cell.angle_gamma   90.00
#
_symmetry.space_group_name_H-M   'P 1'
#
loop_
_entity.id
_entity.type
_entity.pdbx_description
1 polymer ?
#
loop_
_entity_poly.entity_id
_entity_poly.type
_entity_poly.pdbx_seq_one_letter_code
_entity_poly.pdbx_strand_id
1 'polypeptide(L)'
;MDGLIIGLAAAAAVFFFLSLFQKDRYKQLSKEMEELSMQQLQENYQLKQKIKILEEELFLDNSLEVNTEQTNISAIIKNQVIALYYQGVSIDAIAKQSSLSTKQVQQLLKPYMNQEG
;
A
#
# COMPACT_ATOMS: atom_id res chain seq x y z
N MET A 1 -71.19 1.41 24.08
CA MET A 1 -70.21 0.79 23.16
C MET A 1 -69.58 1.81 22.22
N ASP A 2 -70.22 2.96 22.02
CA ASP A 2 -69.82 3.96 21.02
C ASP A 2 -68.50 4.69 21.34
N GLY A 3 -68.19 4.88 22.62
CA GLY A 3 -66.91 5.48 23.05
C GLY A 3 -65.67 4.64 22.72
N LEU A 4 -65.80 3.31 22.69
CA LEU A 4 -64.71 2.42 22.27
C LEU A 4 -64.44 2.56 20.77
N ILE A 5 -65.49 2.71 19.96
CA ILE A 5 -65.38 2.91 18.52
C ILE A 5 -64.71 4.26 18.21
N ILE A 6 -65.12 5.33 18.90
CA ILE A 6 -64.49 6.64 18.76
C ILE A 6 -63.01 6.62 19.18
N GLY A 7 -62.69 5.92 20.27
CA GLY A 7 -61.32 5.79 20.76
C GLY A 7 -60.42 5.03 19.78
N LEU A 8 -60.93 3.92 19.21
CA LEU A 8 -60.20 3.16 18.21
C LEU A 8 -59.98 3.97 16.91
N ALA A 9 -61.00 4.73 16.49
CA ALA A 9 -60.91 5.60 15.32
C ALA A 9 -59.88 6.72 15.52
N ALA A 10 -59.85 7.35 16.70
CA ALA A 10 -58.86 8.36 17.05
C ALA A 10 -57.44 7.77 17.12
N ALA A 11 -57.27 6.59 17.73
CA ALA A 11 -55.98 5.91 17.78
C ALA A 11 -55.48 5.56 16.36
N ALA A 12 -56.34 5.05 15.49
CA ALA A 12 -56.01 4.74 14.10
C ALA A 12 -55.58 6.01 13.33
N ALA A 13 -56.29 7.13 13.52
CA ALA A 13 -55.89 8.40 12.93
C ALA A 13 -54.50 8.85 13.39
N VAL A 14 -54.22 8.78 14.70
CA VAL A 14 -52.90 9.13 15.26
C VAL A 14 -51.79 8.21 14.72
N PHE A 15 -52.01 6.89 14.69
CA PHE A 15 -51.06 5.95 14.12
C PHE A 15 -50.81 6.17 12.63
N PHE A 16 -51.84 6.58 11.89
CA PHE A 16 -51.72 6.92 10.48
C PHE A 16 -50.77 8.12 10.28
N PHE A 17 -50.95 9.19 11.06
CA PHE A 17 -50.06 10.36 11.00
C PHE A 17 -48.62 10.01 11.41
N LEU A 18 -48.42 9.17 12.44
CA LEU A 18 -47.08 8.71 12.85
C LEU A 18 -46.39 7.84 11.79
N SER A 19 -47.15 6.99 11.09
CA SER A 19 -46.65 6.13 10.02
C SER A 19 -46.12 6.93 8.82
N LEU A 20 -46.83 8.01 8.47
CA LEU A 20 -46.38 8.92 7.41
C LEU A 20 -45.04 9.59 7.76
N PHE A 21 -44.83 9.95 9.03
CA PHE A 21 -43.60 10.62 9.46
C PHE A 21 -42.38 9.67 9.54
N GLN A 22 -42.57 8.40 9.92
CA GLN A 22 -41.46 7.42 9.96
C GLN A 22 -40.95 7.04 8.57
N LYS A 23 -41.85 6.90 7.59
CA LYS A 23 -41.49 6.48 6.23
C LYS A 23 -40.54 7.47 5.54
N ASP A 24 -40.73 8.77 5.76
CA ASP A 24 -39.83 9.80 5.19
C ASP A 24 -38.42 9.75 5.78
N ARG A 25 -38.30 9.57 7.10
CA ARG A 25 -37.00 9.48 7.79
C ARG A 25 -36.20 8.25 7.34
N TYR A 26 -36.85 7.09 7.23
CA TYR A 26 -36.20 5.86 6.78
C TYR A 26 -35.72 5.95 5.33
N LYS A 27 -36.53 6.58 4.46
CA LYS A 27 -36.19 6.78 3.05
C LYS A 27 -35.01 7.74 2.87
N GLN A 28 -34.94 8.80 3.67
CA GLN A 28 -33.81 9.73 3.65
C GLN A 28 -32.51 9.05 4.11
N LEU A 29 -32.55 8.32 5.24
CA LEU A 29 -31.39 7.63 5.77
C LEU A 29 -30.85 6.56 4.79
N SER A 30 -31.74 5.82 4.14
CA SER A 30 -31.35 4.85 3.11
C SER A 30 -30.63 5.51 1.94
N LYS A 31 -31.10 6.70 1.53
CA LYS A 31 -30.53 7.46 0.42
C LYS A 31 -29.15 8.03 0.76
N GLU A 32 -28.97 8.55 1.98
CA GLU A 32 -27.65 9.02 2.47
C GLU A 32 -26.63 7.88 2.53
N MET A 33 -27.06 6.68 2.95
CA MET A 33 -26.20 5.48 2.95
C MET A 33 -25.83 5.03 1.53
N GLU A 34 -26.77 5.08 0.59
CA GLU A 34 -26.52 4.76 -0.82
C GLU A 34 -25.53 5.75 -1.45
N GLU A 35 -25.70 7.04 -1.18
CA GLU A 35 -24.80 8.10 -1.65
C GLU A 35 -23.39 7.94 -1.07
N LEU A 36 -23.28 7.70 0.24
CA LEU A 36 -22.00 7.41 0.90
C LEU A 36 -21.33 6.15 0.32
N SER A 37 -22.09 5.08 0.09
CA SER A 37 -21.57 3.85 -0.51
C SER A 37 -21.07 4.08 -1.93
N MET A 38 -21.80 4.87 -2.73
CA MET A 38 -21.40 5.20 -4.10
C MET A 38 -20.12 6.06 -4.10
N GLN A 39 -20.04 7.04 -3.21
CA GLN A 39 -18.85 7.87 -3.04
C GLN A 39 -17.64 7.03 -2.63
N GLN A 40 -17.79 6.15 -1.63
CA GLN A 40 -16.72 5.26 -1.16
C GLN A 40 -16.21 4.33 -2.28
N LEU A 41 -17.11 3.82 -3.13
CA LEU A 41 -16.75 3.00 -4.27
C LEU A 41 -15.97 3.81 -5.31
N GLN A 42 -16.42 5.03 -5.62
CA GLN A 42 -15.75 5.93 -6.55
C GLN A 42 -14.36 6.33 -6.05
N GLU A 43 -14.23 6.67 -4.77
CA GLU A 43 -12.95 6.96 -4.12
C GLU A 43 -11.99 5.77 -4.18
N ASN A 44 -12.47 4.56 -3.87
CA ASN A 44 -11.67 3.34 -4.00
C ASN A 44 -11.21 3.09 -5.43
N TYR A 45 -12.08 3.32 -6.42
CA TYR A 45 -11.72 3.15 -7.82
C TYR A 45 -10.63 4.15 -8.24
N GLN A 46 -10.78 5.42 -7.86
CA GLN A 46 -9.76 6.45 -8.11
C GLN A 46 -8.44 6.12 -7.43
N LEU A 47 -8.47 5.64 -6.18
CA LEU A 47 -7.27 5.22 -5.45
C LEU A 47 -6.57 4.06 -6.18
N LYS A 48 -7.33 3.04 -6.59
CA LYS A 48 -6.80 1.92 -7.37
C LYS A 48 -6.15 2.38 -8.67
N GLN A 49 -6.75 3.34 -9.36
CA GLN A 49 -6.19 3.87 -10.61
C GLN A 49 -4.90 4.67 -10.37
N LYS A 50 -4.85 5.49 -9.31
CA LYS A 50 -3.63 6.18 -8.90
C LYS A 50 -2.51 5.20 -8.55
N ILE A 51 -2.81 4.15 -7.79
CA ILE A 51 -1.86 3.09 -7.47
C ILE A 51 -1.39 2.39 -8.75
N LYS A 52 -2.28 2.04 -9.68
CA LYS A 52 -1.92 1.40 -10.95
C LYS A 52 -0.96 2.25 -11.78
N ILE A 53 -1.18 3.56 -11.87
CA ILE A 53 -0.29 4.48 -12.57
C ILE A 53 1.07 4.52 -11.87
N LEU A 54 1.09 4.64 -10.54
CA LEU A 54 2.34 4.61 -9.78
C LEU A 54 3.09 3.28 -9.92
N GLU A 55 2.37 2.16 -9.99
CA GLU A 55 2.95 0.85 -10.28
C GLU A 55 3.54 0.82 -11.69
N GLU A 56 2.83 1.31 -12.71
CA GLU A 56 3.35 1.39 -14.08
C GLU A 56 4.57 2.31 -14.18
N GLU A 57 4.54 3.49 -13.54
CA GLU A 57 5.66 4.42 -13.48
C GLU A 57 6.85 3.84 -12.71
N LEU A 58 6.63 3.22 -11.55
CA LEU A 58 7.67 2.56 -10.77
C LEU A 58 8.24 1.34 -11.51
N PHE A 59 7.42 0.58 -12.24
CA PHE A 59 7.87 -0.56 -13.03
C PHE A 59 8.69 -0.08 -14.22
N LEU A 60 8.30 1.03 -14.85
CA LEU A 60 9.09 1.70 -15.89
C LEU A 60 10.39 2.28 -15.33
N ASP A 61 10.37 2.89 -14.15
CA ASP A 61 11.56 3.42 -13.47
C ASP A 61 12.53 2.28 -13.11
N ASN A 62 12.02 1.17 -12.53
CA ASN A 62 12.84 -0.03 -12.32
C ASN A 62 13.30 -0.69 -13.62
N SER A 63 12.58 -0.54 -14.74
CA SER A 63 12.99 -1.04 -16.06
C SER A 63 14.06 -0.14 -16.70
N LEU A 64 14.09 1.15 -16.35
CA LEU A 64 15.09 2.12 -16.79
C LEU A 64 16.29 2.19 -15.84
N GLU A 65 16.13 1.73 -14.59
CA GLU A 65 17.19 1.58 -13.58
C GLU A 65 17.82 0.16 -13.54
N VAL A 66 17.54 -0.72 -14.50
CA VAL A 66 18.40 -1.90 -14.75
C VAL A 66 19.66 -1.49 -15.54
N ASN A 67 20.41 -0.53 -15.00
CA ASN A 67 21.84 -0.36 -15.26
C ASN A 67 22.66 -0.25 -13.97
N THR A 68 22.08 -0.63 -12.84
CA THR A 68 22.86 -0.91 -11.63
C THR A 68 22.42 -2.24 -11.06
N GLU A 69 23.23 -3.27 -11.32
CA GLU A 69 23.13 -4.56 -10.65
C GLU A 69 23.33 -4.40 -9.13
N GLN A 70 22.27 -4.02 -8.42
CA GLN A 70 22.20 -4.16 -6.98
C GLN A 70 21.74 -5.59 -6.68
N THR A 71 22.68 -6.52 -6.92
CA THR A 71 22.61 -7.85 -6.33
C THR A 71 22.36 -7.69 -4.83
N ASN A 72 21.39 -8.44 -4.31
CA ASN A 72 21.05 -8.57 -2.89
C ASN A 72 22.25 -9.15 -2.10
N ILE A 73 23.35 -8.39 -2.03
CA ILE A 73 24.53 -8.75 -1.26
C ILE A 73 24.22 -8.32 0.17
N SER A 74 23.86 -9.30 1.01
CA SER A 74 23.59 -9.09 2.43
C SER A 74 24.68 -8.22 3.06
N ALA A 75 24.30 -7.27 3.92
CA ALA A 75 25.23 -6.37 4.61
C ALA A 75 26.37 -7.11 5.34
N ILE A 76 26.11 -8.35 5.77
CA ILE A 76 27.08 -9.28 6.35
C ILE A 76 28.22 -9.59 5.37
N ILE A 77 27.90 -9.94 4.12
CA ILE A 77 28.89 -10.29 3.09
C ILE A 77 29.70 -9.04 2.71
N LYS A 78 29.07 -7.86 2.64
CA LYS A 78 29.76 -6.59 2.41
C LYS A 78 30.84 -6.34 3.47
N ASN A 79 30.50 -6.49 4.75
CA ASN A 79 31.45 -6.30 5.84
C ASN A 79 32.59 -7.33 5.81
N GLN A 80 32.31 -8.58 5.44
CA GLN A 80 33.32 -9.63 5.28
C GLN A 80 34.31 -9.31 4.15
N VAL A 81 33.81 -8.87 2.99
CA VAL A 81 34.64 -8.45 1.85
C VAL A 81 35.58 -7.31 2.23
N ILE A 82 35.07 -6.30 2.95
CA ILE A 82 35.85 -5.15 3.40
C ILE A 82 36.92 -5.58 4.42
N ALA A 83 36.57 -6.43 5.39
CA ALA A 83 37.53 -6.92 6.37
C ALA A 83 38.67 -7.73 5.73
N LEU A 84 38.36 -8.57 4.75
CA LEU A 84 39.38 -9.35 4.01
C LEU A 84 40.29 -8.46 3.16
N TYR A 85 39.74 -7.38 2.58
CA TYR A 85 40.54 -6.40 1.84
C TYR A 85 41.55 -5.69 2.75
N TYR A 86 41.12 -5.20 3.92
CA TYR A 86 42.03 -4.59 4.91
C TYR A 86 43.03 -5.59 5.50
N GLN A 87 42.77 -6.89 5.45
CA GLN A 87 43.72 -7.94 5.82
C GLN A 87 44.78 -8.21 4.73
N GLY A 88 44.72 -7.52 3.59
CA GLY A 88 45.66 -7.69 2.48
C GLY A 88 45.37 -8.91 1.60
N VAL A 89 44.18 -9.49 1.67
CA VAL A 89 43.77 -10.63 0.85
C VAL A 89 43.49 -10.15 -0.59
N SER A 90 43.94 -10.91 -1.60
CA SER A 90 43.73 -10.54 -3.00
C SER A 90 42.26 -10.64 -3.41
N ILE A 91 41.85 -9.78 -4.37
CA ILE A 91 40.47 -9.69 -4.86
C ILE A 91 39.93 -11.06 -5.34
N ASP A 92 40.78 -11.86 -6.00
CA ASP A 92 40.43 -13.21 -6.45
C ASP A 92 40.16 -14.19 -5.31
N ALA A 93 40.91 -14.07 -4.21
CA ALA A 93 40.71 -14.90 -3.02
C ALA A 93 39.46 -14.47 -2.25
N ILE A 94 39.20 -13.16 -2.14
CA ILE A 94 37.98 -12.61 -1.53
C ILE A 94 36.72 -13.06 -2.27
N ALA A 95 36.77 -13.06 -3.62
CA ALA A 95 35.69 -13.54 -4.47
C ALA A 95 35.34 -15.02 -4.18
N LYS A 96 36.37 -15.87 -4.12
CA LYS A 96 36.21 -17.30 -3.79
C LYS A 96 35.68 -17.53 -2.37
N GLN A 97 36.15 -16.75 -1.39
CA GLN A 97 35.77 -16.92 0.01
C GLN A 97 34.37 -16.35 0.34
N SER A 98 33.98 -15.28 -0.35
CA SER A 98 32.70 -14.60 -0.11
C SER A 98 31.57 -15.10 -1.03
N SER A 99 31.84 -16.12 -1.86
CA SER A 99 30.93 -16.61 -2.91
C SER A 99 30.43 -15.52 -3.85
N LEU A 100 31.29 -14.53 -4.15
CA LEU A 100 30.99 -13.40 -5.03
C LEU A 100 31.84 -13.47 -6.29
N SER A 101 31.37 -12.88 -7.39
CA SER A 101 32.21 -12.69 -8.58
C SER A 101 33.27 -11.61 -8.34
N THR A 102 34.40 -11.71 -9.03
CA THR A 102 35.48 -10.71 -8.97
C THR A 102 34.97 -9.30 -9.32
N LYS A 103 34.04 -9.19 -10.27
CA LYS A 103 33.37 -7.93 -10.63
C LYS A 103 32.57 -7.33 -9.47
N GLN A 104 31.82 -8.16 -8.74
CA GLN A 104 31.04 -7.70 -7.57
C GLN A 104 31.97 -7.25 -6.43
N VAL A 105 33.07 -7.97 -6.18
CA VAL A 105 34.06 -7.58 -5.18
C VAL A 105 34.69 -6.22 -5.55
N GLN A 106 35.06 -6.02 -6.82
CA GLN A 106 35.58 -4.73 -7.30
C GLN A 106 34.57 -3.60 -7.15
N GLN A 107 33.29 -3.85 -7.45
CA GLN A 107 32.23 -2.85 -7.29
C GLN A 107 32.01 -2.48 -5.81
N LEU A 108 32.09 -3.45 -4.90
CA LEU A 108 31.98 -3.23 -3.46
C LEU A 108 33.17 -2.48 -2.86
N LEU A 109 34.38 -2.72 -3.39
CA LEU A 109 35.62 -2.10 -2.91
C LEU A 109 35.93 -0.75 -3.56
N LYS A 110 35.33 -0.42 -4.71
CA LYS A 110 35.47 0.86 -5.42
C LYS A 110 35.43 2.11 -4.51
N PRO A 111 34.48 2.26 -3.55
CA PRO A 111 34.47 3.42 -2.65
C PRO A 111 35.61 3.44 -1.61
N TYR A 112 36.27 2.31 -1.34
CA TYR A 112 37.35 2.19 -0.35
C TYR A 112 38.74 2.26 -0.99
N MET A 113 38.90 1.78 -2.22
CA MET A 113 40.16 1.90 -2.98
C MET A 113 40.51 3.36 -3.31
N ASN A 114 39.50 4.22 -3.44
CA ASN A 114 39.67 5.65 -3.73
C ASN A 114 40.02 6.48 -2.47
N GLN A 115 40.09 5.87 -1.29
CA GLN A 115 40.44 6.56 -0.03
C GLN A 115 41.92 6.41 0.35
N GLU A 116 42.73 5.70 -0.45
CA GLU A 116 44.19 5.66 -0.35
C GLU A 116 44.84 6.62 -1.35
N GLY A 117 44.46 7.90 -1.28
CA GLY A 117 45.06 9.00 -2.04
C GLY A 117 45.28 10.23 -1.16
#